data_AF-A0A2G9TAF4-F1
#
_entry.id   AF-A0A2G9TAF4-F1
#
_cell.length_a   1.000
_cell.length_b   1.000
_cell.length_c   1.000
_cell.angle_alpha   90.00
_cell.angle_beta   90.00
_cell.angle_gamma   90.00
#
_symmetry.space_group_name_H-M   'P 1'
#
loop_
_entity.id
_entity.type
_entity.pdbx_description
1 polymer ?
#
loop_
_entity_poly.entity_id
_entity_poly.type
_entity_poly.pdbx_seq_one_letter_code
_entity_poly.pdbx_strand_id
1 'polypeptide(L)'
;QASRWLEFANEKSEGLSWDLEEPYDEDYLKSKDIKHMSFHAHVRKLTSGHGKGSQLKRPLENIRCTIDLNCPAHKPYPKGVCTKCKPPVMTLNRQ
;
A
#
# COMPACT_ATOMS: atom_id res chain seq x y z
N GLN A 1 34.42 -34.81 13.95
CA GLN A 1 34.16 -33.48 14.54
C GLN A 1 33.62 -32.47 13.52
N ALA A 2 34.01 -32.51 12.23
CA ALA A 2 33.49 -31.60 11.20
C ALA A 2 31.98 -31.75 10.86
N SER A 3 31.41 -32.95 10.99
CA SER A 3 30.01 -33.23 10.62
C SER A 3 28.98 -32.58 11.57
N ARG A 4 29.30 -32.47 12.87
CA ARG A 4 28.45 -31.84 13.88
C ARG A 4 28.34 -30.32 13.70
N TRP A 5 29.33 -29.70 13.06
CA TRP A 5 29.31 -28.29 12.68
C TRP A 5 28.40 -28.02 11.47
N LEU A 6 28.30 -28.96 10.54
CA LEU A 6 27.39 -28.86 9.38
C LEU A 6 25.92 -29.03 9.80
N GLU A 7 25.62 -29.92 10.75
CA GLU A 7 24.26 -30.03 11.33
C GLU A 7 23.86 -28.77 12.09
N PHE A 8 24.74 -28.19 12.93
CA PHE A 8 24.48 -26.92 13.62
C PHE A 8 24.30 -25.73 12.67
N ALA A 9 24.97 -25.74 11.51
CA ALA A 9 24.79 -24.71 10.48
C ALA A 9 23.46 -24.87 9.73
N ASN A 10 23.02 -26.11 9.50
CA ASN A 10 21.72 -26.42 8.89
C ASN A 10 20.55 -26.10 9.85
N GLU A 11 20.73 -26.38 11.15
CA GLU A 11 19.77 -26.02 12.21
C GLU A 11 19.70 -24.49 12.43
N LYS A 12 20.81 -23.77 12.23
CA LYS A 12 20.81 -22.29 12.19
C LYS A 12 20.20 -21.69 10.92
N SER A 13 20.16 -22.42 9.79
CA SER A 13 19.42 -21.98 8.60
C SER A 13 17.91 -22.24 8.72
N GLU A 14 17.50 -23.14 9.61
CA GLU A 14 16.10 -23.39 9.95
C GLU A 14 15.62 -22.58 11.18
N GLY A 15 16.55 -22.05 11.99
CA GLY A 15 16.29 -21.47 13.31
C GLY A 15 16.33 -19.94 13.44
N LEU A 16 16.24 -19.18 12.35
CA LEU A 16 15.92 -17.75 12.39
C LEU A 16 14.65 -17.45 11.60
N SER A 17 13.63 -18.31 11.73
CA SER A 17 12.23 -17.92 11.54
C SER A 17 11.77 -17.14 12.77
N TRP A 18 12.50 -16.07 13.14
CA TRP A 18 11.79 -14.94 13.72
C TRP A 18 11.14 -14.30 12.52
N ASP A 19 9.99 -14.86 12.10
CA ASP A 19 9.09 -14.16 11.19
C ASP A 19 8.85 -12.83 11.89
N LEU A 20 9.58 -11.81 11.42
CA LEU A 20 9.56 -10.48 11.99
C LEU A 20 8.20 -9.94 11.60
N GLU A 21 7.20 -10.26 12.43
CA GLU A 21 5.79 -10.06 12.14
C GLU A 21 5.61 -8.63 11.65
N GLU A 22 5.32 -8.51 10.36
CA GLU A 22 5.32 -7.22 9.72
C GLU A 22 4.08 -6.49 10.24
N PRO A 23 4.16 -5.18 10.52
CA PRO A 23 3.06 -4.43 11.14
C PRO A 23 1.78 -4.36 10.29
N TYR A 24 1.79 -4.98 9.10
CA TYR A 24 0.69 -5.09 8.15
C TYR A 24 0.23 -6.55 7.90
N ASP A 25 0.74 -7.52 8.66
CA ASP A 25 0.33 -8.92 8.55
C ASP A 25 -1.14 -9.11 8.97
N GLU A 26 -1.91 -9.72 8.08
CA GLU A 26 -3.35 -9.89 8.25
C GLU A 26 -3.67 -10.86 9.41
N ASP A 27 -2.81 -11.84 9.63
CA ASP A 27 -3.00 -12.85 10.69
C ASP A 27 -2.71 -12.27 12.08
N TYR A 28 -1.68 -11.41 12.18
CA TYR A 28 -1.41 -10.63 13.39
C TYR A 28 -2.58 -9.72 13.75
N LEU A 29 -3.08 -8.96 12.77
CA LEU A 29 -4.16 -8.00 12.97
C LEU A 29 -5.46 -8.70 13.40
N LYS A 30 -5.76 -9.87 12.83
CA LYS A 30 -6.90 -10.69 13.25
C LYS A 30 -6.73 -11.25 14.66
N SER A 31 -5.55 -11.77 15.01
CA SER A 31 -5.29 -12.36 16.33
C SER A 31 -5.39 -11.33 17.47
N LYS A 32 -5.15 -10.06 17.17
CA LYS A 32 -5.22 -8.93 18.13
C LYS A 32 -6.54 -8.14 18.06
N ASP A 33 -7.53 -8.60 17.30
CA ASP A 33 -8.81 -7.91 17.07
C ASP A 33 -8.66 -6.46 16.55
N ILE A 34 -7.60 -6.19 15.77
CA ILE A 34 -7.35 -4.88 15.17
C ILE A 34 -8.13 -4.76 13.86
N LYS A 35 -9.18 -3.93 13.85
CA LYS A 35 -10.10 -3.79 12.71
C LYS A 35 -9.47 -3.17 11.46
N HIS A 36 -8.58 -2.20 11.65
CA HIS A 36 -7.92 -1.47 10.57
C HIS A 36 -6.44 -1.30 10.91
N MET A 37 -5.60 -1.44 9.89
CA MET A 37 -4.17 -1.16 10.04
C MET A 37 -3.90 0.32 10.30
N SER A 38 -2.81 0.61 11.00
CA SER A 38 -2.37 2.00 11.17
C SER A 38 -1.95 2.61 9.83
N PHE A 39 -2.06 3.93 9.70
CA PHE A 39 -1.63 4.66 8.51
C PHE A 39 -0.17 4.35 8.13
N HIS A 40 0.73 4.31 9.11
CA HIS A 40 2.14 4.02 8.86
C HIS A 40 2.37 2.56 8.41
N ALA A 41 1.61 1.60 8.92
CA ALA A 41 1.66 0.21 8.46
C ALA A 41 1.17 0.09 7.01
N HIS A 42 0.10 0.81 6.65
CA HIS A 42 -0.41 0.88 5.28
C HIS A 42 0.64 1.47 4.31
N VAL A 43 1.26 2.60 4.67
CA VAL A 43 2.35 3.20 3.87
C VAL A 43 3.50 2.21 3.71
N ARG A 44 3.90 1.53 4.79
CA ARG A 44 4.96 0.51 4.73
C ARG A 44 4.60 -0.65 3.80
N LYS A 45 3.36 -1.16 3.85
CA LYS A 45 2.84 -2.20 2.93
C LYS A 45 2.91 -1.77 1.46
N LEU A 46 2.65 -0.49 1.17
CA LEU A 46 2.77 0.04 -0.20
C LEU A 46 4.23 0.21 -0.64
N THR A 47 5.13 0.52 0.30
CA THR A 47 6.56 0.76 0.01
C THR A 47 7.44 -0.49 0.10
N SER A 48 6.99 -1.60 0.72
CA SER A 48 7.83 -2.78 0.99
C SER A 48 8.33 -3.49 -0.28
N GLY A 49 7.62 -3.37 -1.40
CA GLY A 49 8.05 -3.87 -2.71
C GLY A 49 8.88 -2.89 -3.55
N HIS A 50 9.03 -1.63 -3.11
CA HIS A 50 9.73 -0.60 -3.87
C HIS A 50 11.17 -0.45 -3.34
N GLY A 51 12.14 -0.93 -4.13
CA GLY A 51 13.56 -0.89 -3.78
C GLY A 51 14.04 0.49 -3.34
N LYS A 52 15.05 0.53 -2.45
CA LYS A 52 15.66 1.72 -1.81
C LYS A 52 16.38 2.68 -2.79
N GLY A 53 15.96 2.77 -4.04
CA GLY A 53 16.61 3.59 -5.06
C GLY A 53 15.73 4.76 -5.46
N SER A 54 16.10 5.97 -5.00
CA SER A 54 15.82 7.36 -5.45
C SER A 54 14.46 7.79 -6.04
N GLN A 55 13.60 6.89 -6.53
CA GLN A 55 12.26 7.14 -7.03
C GLN A 55 11.27 6.66 -5.98
N LEU A 56 11.19 7.36 -4.85
CA LEU A 56 10.09 7.19 -3.90
C LEU A 56 8.82 7.70 -4.61
N LYS A 57 8.24 6.88 -5.48
CA LYS A 57 6.94 7.15 -6.08
C LYS A 57 5.99 7.39 -4.92
N ARG A 58 5.35 8.57 -4.90
CA ARG A 58 4.37 8.96 -3.87
C ARG A 58 3.42 7.78 -3.64
N PRO A 59 3.54 7.04 -2.52
CA PRO A 59 2.79 5.79 -2.35
C PRO A 59 1.30 6.05 -2.15
N LEU A 60 0.94 7.27 -1.79
CA LEU A 60 -0.42 7.70 -1.54
C LEU A 60 -0.86 8.66 -2.65
N GLU A 61 -2.02 8.36 -3.22
CA GLU A 61 -2.73 9.24 -4.14
C GLU A 61 -3.99 9.79 -3.44
N ASN A 62 -4.18 11.10 -3.50
CA ASN A 62 -5.40 11.73 -3.00
C ASN A 62 -6.47 11.65 -4.09
N ILE A 63 -7.54 10.89 -3.83
CA ILE A 63 -8.68 10.77 -4.74
C ILE A 63 -9.38 12.13 -4.83
N ARG A 64 -9.44 12.71 -6.04
CA ARG A 64 -10.17 13.95 -6.32
C ARG A 64 -11.40 13.65 -7.18
N CYS A 65 -12.58 13.81 -6.62
CA CYS A 65 -13.86 13.62 -7.30
C CYS A 65 -14.51 14.96 -7.70
N THR A 66 -13.69 15.98 -8.00
CA THR A 66 -14.16 17.32 -8.37
C THR A 66 -14.26 17.46 -9.88
N ILE A 67 -15.27 18.20 -10.35
CA ILE A 67 -15.38 18.60 -11.76
C ILE A 67 -14.33 19.68 -12.05
N ASP A 68 -13.62 19.55 -13.17
CA ASP A 68 -12.71 20.60 -13.63
C ASP A 68 -13.51 21.80 -14.15
N LEU A 69 -13.39 22.94 -13.45
CA LEU A 69 -14.12 24.17 -13.79
C LEU A 69 -13.47 24.95 -14.95
N ASN A 70 -12.21 24.68 -15.25
CA ASN A 70 -11.40 25.42 -16.22
C ASN A 70 -11.25 24.67 -17.56
N CYS A 71 -12.34 24.15 -18.13
CA CYS A 71 -12.28 23.55 -19.45
C CYS A 71 -12.54 24.59 -20.55
N PRO A 72 -11.65 24.73 -21.56
CA PRO A 72 -11.86 25.67 -22.67
C PRO A 72 -12.90 25.18 -23.70
N ALA A 73 -13.29 23.90 -23.66
CA ALA A 73 -14.12 23.28 -24.69
C ALA A 73 -15.64 23.44 -24.48
N HIS A 74 -16.08 23.95 -23.33
CA HIS A 74 -17.51 24.14 -23.04
C HIS A 74 -17.75 25.38 -22.18
N LYS A 75 -19.00 25.83 -22.13
CA LYS A 75 -19.42 26.87 -21.18
C LYS A 75 -19.14 26.41 -19.75
N PRO A 76 -18.71 27.29 -18.84
CA PRO A 76 -18.40 26.90 -17.47
C PRO A 76 -19.60 26.21 -16.81
N TYR A 77 -19.30 25.24 -15.95
CA TYR A 77 -20.29 24.56 -15.12
C TYR A 77 -21.13 25.62 -14.38
N PRO A 78 -22.47 25.50 -14.33
CA PRO A 78 -23.31 24.33 -14.61
C PRO A 78 -23.89 24.25 -16.05
N LYS A 79 -23.52 25.16 -16.95
CA LYS A 79 -24.16 25.27 -18.28
C LYS A 79 -23.60 24.30 -19.33
N GLY A 80 -22.55 23.55 -19.01
CA GLY A 80 -21.96 22.54 -19.88
C GLY A 80 -20.92 21.70 -19.14
N VAL A 81 -20.75 20.44 -19.57
CA VAL A 81 -19.74 19.51 -19.05
C VAL A 81 -19.26 18.61 -20.20
N CYS A 82 -17.96 18.28 -20.19
CA CYS A 82 -17.35 17.37 -21.16
C CYS A 82 -16.95 16.02 -20.53
N THR A 83 -16.63 15.02 -21.37
CA THR A 83 -16.12 13.72 -20.91
C THR A 83 -14.77 13.80 -20.21
N LYS A 84 -13.96 14.82 -20.48
CA LYS A 84 -12.69 15.09 -19.79
C LYS A 84 -12.88 15.83 -18.46
N CYS A 85 -14.03 16.45 -18.27
CA CYS A 85 -14.33 17.37 -17.18
C CYS A 85 -15.17 16.68 -16.09
N LYS A 86 -15.92 15.65 -16.48
CA LYS A 86 -16.61 14.78 -15.53
C LYS A 86 -15.55 14.03 -14.69
N PRO A 87 -15.75 13.91 -13.37
CA PRO A 87 -14.88 13.10 -12.56
C PRO A 87 -14.94 11.63 -13.05
N PRO A 88 -13.83 10.89 -12.93
CA PRO A 88 -13.82 9.46 -13.21
C PRO A 88 -14.83 8.72 -12.33
N VAL A 89 -15.39 7.64 -12.85
CA VAL A 89 -16.24 6.74 -12.05
C VAL A 89 -15.36 6.07 -11.02
N MET A 90 -15.74 6.19 -9.74
CA MET A 90 -14.97 5.65 -8.62
C MET A 90 -15.77 4.57 -7.90
N THR A 91 -15.07 3.50 -7.51
CA THR A 91 -15.64 2.43 -6.67
C THR A 91 -15.14 2.63 -5.25
N LEU A 92 -16.06 2.67 -4.29
CA LEU A 92 -15.72 2.82 -2.87
C LEU A 92 -15.53 1.44 -2.24
N ASN A 93 -14.32 1.17 -1.77
CA ASN A 93 -14.00 -0.01 -0.97
C ASN A 93 -13.89 0.38 0.51
N ARG A 94 -14.11 -0.57 1.42
CA ARG A 94 -13.89 -0.37 2.85
C ARG A 94 -12.40 -0.08 3.08
N GLN A 95 -12.09 1.05 3.73
CA GLN A 95 -10.75 1.33 4.27
C GLN A 95 -10.50 0.54 5.55
#